data_AF-A0A183CW71-F1
#
_entry.id   AF-A0A183CW71-F1
#
_cell.length_a   1.000
_cell.length_b   1.000
_cell.length_c   1.000
_cell.angle_alpha   90.00
_cell.angle_beta   90.00
_cell.angle_gamma   90.00
#
_symmetry.space_group_name_H-M   'P 1'
#
loop_
_entity.id
_entity.type
_entity.pdbx_description
1 polymer ?
#
loop_
_entity_poly.entity_id
_entity_poly.type
_entity_poly.pdbx_seq_one_letter_code
_entity_poly.pdbx_strand_id
1 'polypeptide(L)'
;MHDKVIFSQEEEWYDFNEAEKKILRRSWKTLQTDVKTISCNIYTMIFNQCPDVRRLFPFMRLPSTDNEKKSKEFVFQALRFIQVLETGINSLDNLESFDPILDNLGRRHGKLESSHGFRPYYWSIFLECTIHHIRLALINSKVDHWNNKDADNAIILWRHLVSGICQRIKCTIHHIRLALINSKVDHLNNKDADNAIILWRHLVSGICQRIMMMQIIQSYQTGTLPALYGREWSISKSASDNYWVHLEI
;
A
#
# COMPACT_ATOMS: atom_id res chain seq x y z
N MET A 1 -0.30 -5.45 24.82
CA MET A 1 1.09 -4.98 24.69
C MET A 1 2.04 -6.08 24.18
N HIS A 2 1.54 -7.10 23.46
CA HIS A 2 2.38 -8.21 22.97
C HIS A 2 2.58 -8.24 21.45
N ASP A 3 1.92 -7.35 20.70
CA ASP A 3 2.04 -7.34 19.22
C ASP A 3 3.20 -6.49 18.68
N LYS A 4 3.90 -5.73 19.53
CA LYS A 4 5.00 -4.85 19.10
C LYS A 4 6.35 -5.55 18.93
N VAL A 5 6.51 -6.77 19.43
CA VAL A 5 7.84 -7.44 19.49
C VAL A 5 8.07 -8.41 18.32
N ILE A 6 7.04 -8.79 17.56
CA ILE A 6 7.21 -9.73 16.44
C ILE A 6 7.57 -9.03 15.12
N PHE A 7 7.32 -7.73 14.99
CA PHE A 7 7.49 -7.02 13.71
C PHE A 7 8.90 -6.46 13.44
N SER A 8 9.80 -6.45 14.43
CA SER A 8 11.06 -5.69 14.32
C SER A 8 12.23 -6.45 13.66
N GLN A 9 12.12 -7.76 13.43
CA GLN A 9 13.20 -8.54 12.79
C GLN A 9 12.98 -8.79 11.29
N GLU A 10 11.84 -8.39 10.73
CA GLU A 10 11.49 -8.67 9.33
C GLU A 10 11.84 -7.54 8.36
N GLU A 11 12.37 -6.39 8.79
CA GLU A 11 12.58 -5.25 7.89
C GLU A 11 14.00 -5.10 7.32
N GLU A 12 14.99 -5.79 7.89
CA GLU A 12 16.39 -5.64 7.47
C GLU A 12 16.73 -6.49 6.24
N TRP A 13 17.67 -6.00 5.42
CA TRP A 13 18.10 -6.73 4.22
C TRP A 13 18.91 -7.95 4.66
N TYR A 14 18.88 -9.01 3.85
CA TYR A 14 19.86 -10.07 4.04
C TYR A 14 21.26 -9.48 3.83
N ASP A 15 22.12 -9.62 4.84
CA ASP A 15 23.49 -9.10 4.80
C ASP A 15 24.38 -10.02 3.95
N PHE A 16 24.44 -9.75 2.65
CA PHE A 16 25.27 -10.50 1.72
C PHE A 16 26.74 -10.20 1.96
N ASN A 17 27.55 -11.23 2.19
CA ASN A 17 29.00 -11.07 2.21
C ASN A 17 29.59 -10.90 0.79
N GLU A 18 30.85 -10.50 0.69
CA GLU A 18 31.51 -10.24 -0.60
C GLU A 18 31.58 -11.46 -1.53
N ALA A 19 31.66 -12.68 -0.99
CA ALA A 19 31.64 -13.89 -1.82
C ALA A 19 30.24 -14.13 -2.42
N GLU A 20 29.19 -13.91 -1.63
CA GLU A 20 27.80 -14.03 -2.06
C GLU A 20 27.43 -12.97 -3.10
N LYS A 21 27.83 -11.72 -2.87
CA LYS A 21 27.66 -10.64 -3.86
C LYS A 21 28.34 -10.98 -5.19
N LYS A 22 29.53 -11.59 -5.16
CA LYS A 22 30.22 -12.05 -6.38
C LYS A 22 29.45 -13.14 -7.10
N ILE A 23 28.84 -14.10 -6.38
CA ILE A 23 28.00 -15.14 -6.97
C ILE A 23 26.76 -14.51 -7.63
N LEU A 24 26.07 -13.61 -6.94
CA LEU A 24 24.91 -12.89 -7.48
C LEU A 24 25.27 -12.12 -8.76
N ARG A 25 26.36 -11.33 -8.74
CA ARG A 25 26.83 -10.58 -9.92
C ARG A 25 27.25 -11.49 -11.07
N ARG A 26 27.93 -12.62 -10.79
CA ARG A 26 28.30 -13.62 -11.81
C ARG A 26 27.04 -14.22 -12.43
N SER A 27 26.10 -14.67 -11.61
CA SER A 27 24.84 -15.25 -12.07
C SER A 27 24.04 -14.26 -12.92
N TRP A 28 23.97 -12.98 -12.52
CA TRP A 28 23.31 -11.94 -13.31
C TRP A 28 23.94 -11.77 -14.70
N LYS A 29 25.28 -11.75 -14.80
CA LYS A 29 25.97 -11.71 -16.10
C LYS A 29 25.60 -12.89 -16.99
N THR A 30 25.40 -14.08 -16.40
CA THR A 30 24.90 -15.25 -17.14
C THR A 30 23.48 -15.02 -17.66
N LEU A 31 22.58 -14.46 -16.84
CA LEU A 31 21.19 -14.19 -17.23
C LEU A 31 21.06 -13.13 -18.34
N GLN A 32 21.97 -12.15 -18.36
CA GLN A 32 21.93 -11.03 -19.32
C GLN A 32 21.95 -11.48 -20.79
N THR A 33 22.49 -12.66 -21.10
CA THR A 33 22.56 -13.15 -22.48
C THR A 33 21.20 -13.49 -23.09
N ASP A 34 20.20 -13.75 -22.25
CA ASP A 34 18.85 -14.12 -22.71
C ASP A 34 17.75 -13.53 -21.83
N VAL A 35 17.99 -12.31 -21.31
CA VAL A 35 17.13 -11.66 -20.32
C VAL A 35 15.67 -11.58 -20.78
N LYS A 36 15.43 -11.33 -22.07
CA LYS A 36 14.09 -11.23 -22.66
C LYS A 36 13.33 -12.55 -22.55
N THR A 37 13.96 -13.66 -22.93
CA THR A 37 13.33 -14.97 -22.91
C THR A 37 13.07 -15.42 -21.48
N ILE A 38 14.06 -15.25 -20.60
CA ILE A 38 13.93 -15.56 -19.16
C ILE A 38 12.75 -14.80 -18.56
N SER A 39 12.69 -13.48 -18.76
CA SER A 39 11.61 -12.63 -18.25
C SER A 39 10.25 -13.07 -18.74
N CYS A 40 10.16 -13.37 -20.04
CA CYS A 40 8.92 -13.82 -20.65
C CYS A 40 8.45 -15.17 -20.11
N ASN A 41 9.38 -16.10 -19.88
CA ASN A 41 9.07 -17.43 -19.36
C ASN A 41 8.59 -17.36 -17.90
N ILE A 42 9.20 -16.50 -17.07
CA ILE A 42 8.72 -16.22 -15.71
C ILE A 42 7.25 -15.76 -15.74
N TYR A 43 6.93 -14.77 -16.57
CA TYR A 43 5.56 -14.27 -16.69
C TYR A 43 4.59 -15.34 -17.22
N THR A 44 4.99 -16.13 -18.21
CA THR A 44 4.19 -17.25 -18.70
C THR A 44 3.90 -18.25 -17.59
N MET A 45 4.90 -18.63 -16.79
CA MET A 45 4.74 -19.57 -15.67
C MET A 45 3.81 -19.01 -14.60
N ILE A 46 3.93 -17.72 -14.24
CA ILE A 46 3.03 -17.05 -13.29
C ILE A 46 1.57 -17.12 -13.77
N PHE A 47 1.30 -16.80 -15.04
CA PHE A 47 -0.06 -16.81 -15.57
C PHE A 47 -0.63 -18.22 -15.80
N ASN A 48 0.21 -19.23 -15.87
CA ASN A 48 -0.20 -20.63 -15.94
C ASN A 48 -0.52 -21.17 -14.54
N GLN A 49 0.31 -20.86 -13.54
CA GLN A 49 0.07 -21.25 -12.14
C GLN A 49 -1.06 -20.46 -11.49
N CYS A 50 -1.26 -19.21 -11.90
CA CYS A 50 -2.34 -18.38 -11.39
C CYS A 50 -3.06 -17.61 -12.51
N PRO A 51 -4.01 -18.26 -13.20
CA PRO A 51 -4.80 -17.62 -14.25
C PRO A 51 -5.54 -16.36 -13.78
N ASP A 52 -5.93 -16.29 -12.50
CA ASP A 52 -6.60 -15.12 -11.93
C ASP A 52 -5.75 -13.84 -11.95
N VAL A 53 -4.41 -13.95 -12.02
CA VAL A 53 -3.51 -12.79 -12.12
C VAL A 53 -3.71 -12.06 -13.46
N ARG A 54 -4.21 -12.74 -14.49
CA ARG A 54 -4.39 -12.19 -15.84
C ARG A 54 -5.32 -10.97 -15.85
N ARG A 55 -6.32 -10.92 -14.96
CA ARG A 55 -7.25 -9.78 -14.84
C ARG A 55 -6.59 -8.49 -14.37
N LEU A 56 -5.38 -8.56 -13.79
CA LEU A 56 -4.58 -7.39 -13.42
C LEU A 56 -3.90 -6.74 -14.63
N PHE A 57 -3.93 -7.39 -15.80
CA PHE A 57 -3.28 -6.93 -17.02
C PHE A 57 -4.28 -6.87 -18.20
N PRO A 58 -5.40 -6.12 -18.09
CA PRO A 58 -6.49 -6.15 -19.07
C PRO A 58 -6.09 -5.66 -20.48
N PHE A 59 -5.03 -4.87 -20.59
CA PHE A 59 -4.53 -4.34 -21.86
C PHE A 59 -3.48 -5.25 -22.53
N MET A 60 -3.10 -6.34 -21.87
CA MET A 60 -2.04 -7.22 -22.35
C MET A 60 -2.65 -8.45 -23.04
N ARG A 61 -2.36 -8.63 -24.33
CA ARG A 61 -2.63 -9.91 -24.99
C ARG A 61 -1.64 -10.95 -24.49
N LEU A 62 -2.15 -11.90 -23.73
CA LEU A 62 -1.38 -13.01 -23.20
C LEU A 62 -1.25 -14.14 -24.23
N PRO A 63 -0.12 -14.85 -24.29
CA PRO A 63 -0.01 -16.07 -25.07
C PRO A 63 -1.01 -17.11 -24.55
N SER A 64 -1.74 -17.73 -25.46
CA SER A 64 -2.68 -18.84 -25.19
C SER A 64 -1.97 -20.19 -25.26
N THR A 65 -0.85 -20.28 -25.98
CA THR A 65 0.02 -21.44 -26.06
C THR A 65 1.49 -21.01 -26.02
N ASP A 66 2.40 -21.92 -25.68
CA ASP A 66 3.84 -21.61 -25.60
C ASP A 66 4.45 -21.22 -26.95
N ASN A 67 3.85 -21.68 -28.06
CA ASN A 67 4.27 -21.39 -29.43
C ASN A 67 3.68 -20.08 -29.98
N GLU A 68 2.76 -19.44 -29.27
CA GLU A 68 2.19 -18.16 -29.70
C GLU A 68 3.22 -17.03 -29.54
N LYS A 69 3.31 -16.18 -30.55
CA LYS A 69 4.15 -14.98 -30.51
C LYS A 69 3.69 -14.06 -29.37
N LYS A 70 4.60 -13.81 -28.43
CA LYS A 70 4.37 -12.89 -27.30
C LYS A 70 4.15 -11.47 -27.81
N SER A 71 3.11 -10.80 -27.32
CA SER A 71 2.77 -9.41 -27.67
C SER A 71 3.84 -8.42 -27.20
N LYS A 72 3.89 -7.22 -27.78
CA LYS A 72 4.88 -6.20 -27.39
C LYS A 72 4.66 -5.76 -25.95
N GLU A 73 3.41 -5.66 -25.54
CA GLU A 73 2.95 -5.29 -24.21
C GLU A 73 3.36 -6.33 -23.17
N PHE A 74 3.23 -7.63 -23.51
CA PHE A 74 3.69 -8.73 -22.67
C PHE A 74 5.20 -8.67 -22.45
N VAL A 75 5.96 -8.56 -23.53
CA VAL A 75 7.43 -8.47 -23.48
C VAL A 75 7.85 -7.25 -22.67
N PHE A 76 7.21 -6.10 -22.90
CA PHE A 76 7.49 -4.87 -22.18
C PHE A 76 7.28 -5.03 -20.68
N GLN A 77 6.14 -5.59 -20.26
CA GLN A 77 5.87 -5.79 -18.84
C GLN A 77 6.84 -6.79 -18.19
N ALA A 78 7.17 -7.88 -18.89
CA ALA A 78 8.15 -8.86 -18.42
C ALA A 78 9.54 -8.23 -18.22
N LEU A 79 9.98 -7.36 -19.14
CA LEU A 79 11.25 -6.65 -19.01
C LEU A 79 11.23 -5.59 -17.90
N ARG A 80 10.10 -4.91 -17.66
CA ARG A 80 9.98 -3.99 -16.51
C ARG A 80 10.18 -4.70 -15.18
N PHE A 81 9.77 -5.96 -15.11
CA PHE A 81 9.99 -6.78 -13.94
C PHE A 81 11.47 -7.13 -13.75
N ILE A 82 12.14 -7.65 -14.78
CA ILE A 82 13.55 -8.06 -14.64
C ILE A 82 14.48 -6.87 -14.34
N GLN A 83 14.12 -5.66 -14.77
CA GLN A 83 14.82 -4.42 -14.41
C GLN A 83 14.82 -4.14 -12.89
N VAL A 84 13.78 -4.57 -12.17
CA VAL A 84 13.74 -4.46 -10.70
C VAL A 84 14.79 -5.39 -10.08
N LEU A 85 14.93 -6.61 -10.61
CA LEU A 85 15.97 -7.54 -10.16
C LEU A 85 17.37 -7.00 -10.47
N GLU A 86 17.58 -6.47 -11.67
CA GLU A 86 18.83 -5.83 -12.07
C GLU A 86 19.21 -4.68 -11.12
N THR A 87 18.24 -3.83 -10.77
CA THR A 87 18.46 -2.73 -9.82
C THR A 87 18.87 -3.27 -8.45
N GLY A 88 18.26 -4.36 -7.98
CA GLY A 88 18.69 -5.05 -6.76
C GLY A 88 20.14 -5.54 -6.82
N ILE A 89 20.56 -6.14 -7.94
CA ILE A 89 21.95 -6.57 -8.15
C ILE A 89 22.92 -5.38 -8.17
N ASN A 90 22.54 -4.28 -8.81
CA ASN A 90 23.35 -3.07 -8.87
C ASN A 90 23.45 -2.34 -7.52
N SER A 91 22.54 -2.63 -6.60
CA SER A 91 22.48 -2.03 -5.25
C SER A 91 23.04 -2.93 -4.16
N LEU A 92 23.71 -4.06 -4.48
CA LEU A 92 24.19 -5.02 -3.49
C LEU A 92 25.18 -4.45 -2.45
N ASP A 93 25.83 -3.32 -2.73
CA ASP A 93 26.72 -2.67 -1.78
C ASP A 93 26.00 -1.71 -0.82
N ASN A 94 24.76 -1.35 -1.13
CA ASN A 94 23.88 -0.49 -0.34
C ASN A 94 22.43 -0.76 -0.76
N LEU A 95 21.80 -1.78 -0.18
CA LEU A 95 20.47 -2.22 -0.59
C LEU A 95 19.38 -1.23 -0.15
N GLU A 96 19.63 -0.47 0.92
CA GLU A 96 18.76 0.60 1.41
C GLU A 96 18.57 1.71 0.36
N SER A 97 19.57 1.92 -0.51
CA SER A 97 19.43 2.86 -1.64
C SER A 97 18.33 2.46 -2.64
N PHE A 98 17.88 1.19 -2.61
CA PHE A 98 16.81 0.69 -3.46
C PHE A 98 15.40 0.96 -2.89
N ASP A 99 15.29 1.20 -1.58
CA ASP A 99 14.00 1.34 -0.89
C ASP A 99 13.08 2.40 -1.50
N PRO A 100 13.54 3.61 -1.92
CA PRO A 100 12.66 4.60 -2.55
C PRO A 100 11.96 4.10 -3.83
N ILE A 101 12.61 3.22 -4.60
CA ILE A 101 12.03 2.62 -5.80
C ILE A 101 11.00 1.56 -5.40
N LEU A 102 11.32 0.74 -4.39
CA LEU A 102 10.43 -0.29 -3.88
C LEU A 102 9.18 0.29 -3.22
N ASP A 103 9.31 1.43 -2.54
CA ASP A 103 8.20 2.21 -2.00
C ASP A 103 7.24 2.68 -3.10
N ASN A 104 7.78 3.18 -4.21
CA ASN A 104 6.95 3.58 -5.34
C ASN A 104 6.23 2.37 -5.96
N LEU A 105 6.89 1.22 -6.04
CA LEU A 105 6.26 -0.03 -6.47
C LEU A 105 5.19 -0.49 -5.47
N GLY A 106 5.43 -0.35 -4.18
CA GLY A 106 4.47 -0.63 -3.11
C GLY A 106 3.20 0.19 -3.24
N ARG A 107 3.32 1.50 -3.47
CA ARG A 107 2.16 2.38 -3.75
C ARG A 107 1.33 1.90 -4.94
N ARG A 108 1.99 1.48 -6.03
CA ARG A 108 1.30 0.97 -7.23
C ARG A 108 0.60 -0.36 -6.97
N HIS A 109 1.24 -1.29 -6.27
CA HIS A 109 0.65 -2.59 -5.94
C HIS A 109 -0.45 -2.48 -4.87
N GLY A 110 -0.36 -1.54 -3.93
CA GLY A 110 -1.42 -1.25 -2.97
C GLY A 110 -2.71 -0.81 -3.65
N LYS A 111 -2.60 0.00 -4.71
CA LYS A 111 -3.75 0.36 -5.57
C LYS A 111 -4.32 -0.86 -6.30
N LEU A 112 -3.49 -1.81 -6.71
CA LEU A 112 -3.97 -3.06 -7.31
C LEU A 112 -4.66 -3.96 -6.29
N GLU A 113 -4.20 -4.00 -5.03
CA GLU A 113 -4.86 -4.73 -3.94
C GLU A 113 -6.23 -4.15 -3.66
N SER A 114 -6.32 -2.83 -3.48
CA SER A 114 -7.58 -2.15 -3.14
C SER A 114 -8.62 -2.16 -4.27
N SER A 115 -8.18 -2.07 -5.53
CA SER A 115 -9.09 -1.79 -6.66
C SER A 115 -9.24 -2.94 -7.65
N HIS A 116 -8.24 -3.84 -7.71
CA HIS A 116 -8.19 -4.92 -8.70
C HIS A 116 -7.93 -6.27 -8.03
N GLY A 117 -8.08 -6.37 -6.71
CA GLY A 117 -8.00 -7.63 -5.95
C GLY A 117 -6.66 -8.33 -6.01
N PHE A 118 -5.53 -7.62 -6.11
CA PHE A 118 -4.21 -8.23 -5.95
C PHE A 118 -4.17 -9.05 -4.64
N ARG A 119 -3.72 -10.31 -4.69
CA ARG A 119 -3.77 -11.23 -3.53
C ARG A 119 -2.37 -11.48 -2.97
N PRO A 120 -2.19 -11.59 -1.64
CA PRO A 120 -0.87 -11.80 -1.04
C PRO A 120 -0.09 -13.03 -1.54
N TYR A 121 -0.78 -14.13 -1.89
CA TYR A 121 -0.10 -15.34 -2.38
C TYR A 121 0.56 -15.16 -3.76
N TYR A 122 0.20 -14.11 -4.52
CA TYR A 122 0.86 -13.80 -5.80
C TYR A 122 2.35 -13.55 -5.62
N TRP A 123 2.78 -13.01 -4.47
CA TRP A 123 4.19 -12.80 -4.15
C TRP A 123 4.98 -14.11 -4.07
N SER A 124 4.39 -15.17 -3.50
CA SER A 124 5.03 -16.48 -3.38
C SER A 124 5.15 -17.16 -4.74
N ILE A 125 4.09 -17.13 -5.56
CA ILE A 125 4.12 -17.65 -6.93
C ILE A 125 5.19 -16.92 -7.75
N PHE A 126 5.24 -15.60 -7.62
CA PHE A 126 6.21 -14.76 -8.27
C PHE A 126 7.66 -15.13 -7.89
N LEU A 127 7.95 -15.32 -6.60
CA LEU A 127 9.26 -15.76 -6.11
C LEU A 127 9.65 -17.12 -6.72
N GLU A 128 8.77 -18.12 -6.60
CA GLU A 128 9.05 -19.49 -7.06
C GLU A 128 9.28 -19.56 -8.58
N CYS A 129 8.45 -18.87 -9.38
CA CYS A 129 8.63 -18.80 -10.83
C CYS A 129 9.95 -18.12 -11.21
N THR A 130 10.34 -17.07 -10.48
CA THR A 130 11.57 -16.32 -10.72
C THR A 130 12.79 -17.18 -10.49
N ILE A 131 12.92 -17.79 -9.30
CA ILE A 131 14.09 -18.62 -8.98
C ILE A 131 14.16 -19.88 -9.84
N HIS A 132 13.01 -20.45 -10.24
CA HIS A 132 12.96 -21.59 -11.15
C HIS A 132 13.62 -21.25 -12.50
N HIS A 133 13.22 -20.14 -13.13
CA HIS A 133 13.76 -19.77 -14.44
C HIS A 133 15.18 -19.22 -14.37
N ILE A 134 15.58 -18.59 -13.26
CA ILE A 134 17.00 -18.26 -13.03
C ILE A 134 17.82 -19.56 -13.01
N ARG A 135 17.37 -20.59 -12.28
CA ARG A 135 18.10 -21.87 -12.21
C ARG A 135 18.27 -22.49 -13.59
N LEU A 136 17.17 -22.56 -14.34
CA LEU A 136 17.20 -23.11 -15.70
C LEU A 136 18.16 -22.34 -16.60
N ALA A 137 18.21 -21.02 -16.49
CA ALA A 137 19.13 -20.20 -17.28
C ALA A 137 20.60 -20.44 -16.89
N LEU A 138 20.90 -20.63 -15.60
CA LEU A 138 22.26 -20.95 -15.14
C LEU A 138 22.72 -22.33 -15.64
N ILE A 139 21.91 -23.36 -15.41
CA ILE A 139 22.25 -24.76 -15.78
C ILE A 139 22.37 -24.94 -17.31
N ASN A 140 21.54 -24.24 -18.09
CA ASN A 140 21.56 -24.34 -19.55
C ASN A 140 22.45 -23.29 -20.23
N SER A 141 23.21 -22.52 -19.45
CA SER A 141 24.08 -21.47 -20.00
C SER A 141 25.16 -22.06 -20.90
N LYS A 142 25.37 -21.40 -22.04
CA LYS A 142 26.48 -21.69 -22.96
C LYS A 142 27.67 -20.75 -22.77
N VAL A 143 27.51 -19.69 -21.99
CA VAL A 143 28.52 -18.63 -21.81
C VAL A 143 29.29 -18.74 -20.50
N ASP A 144 28.75 -19.48 -19.53
CA ASP A 144 29.35 -19.70 -18.23
C ASP A 144 28.95 -21.10 -17.73
N HIS A 145 29.89 -21.83 -17.15
CA HIS A 145 29.64 -23.18 -16.66
C HIS A 145 29.19 -23.16 -15.19
N TRP A 146 27.97 -23.64 -14.96
CA TRP A 146 27.37 -23.81 -13.64
C TRP A 146 27.13 -25.28 -13.36
N ASN A 147 27.78 -25.83 -12.33
CA ASN A 147 27.38 -27.14 -11.80
C ASN A 147 26.14 -26.99 -10.90
N ASN A 148 25.50 -28.12 -10.56
CA ASN A 148 24.29 -28.10 -9.75
C ASN A 148 24.47 -27.39 -8.40
N LYS A 149 25.60 -27.62 -7.72
CA LYS A 149 25.89 -27.03 -6.40
C LYS A 149 26.03 -25.51 -6.48
N ASP A 150 26.77 -25.01 -7.46
CA ASP A 150 26.96 -23.57 -7.65
C ASP A 150 25.65 -22.89 -8.04
N ALA A 151 24.84 -23.55 -8.88
CA ALA A 151 23.51 -23.07 -9.21
C ALA A 151 22.59 -23.07 -7.99
N ASP A 152 22.60 -24.12 -7.16
CA ASP A 152 21.83 -24.17 -5.89
C ASP A 152 22.21 -23.02 -4.96
N ASN A 153 23.52 -22.77 -4.79
CA ASN A 153 24.03 -21.66 -4.00
C ASN A 153 23.54 -20.31 -4.55
N ALA A 154 23.64 -20.09 -5.87
CA ALA A 154 23.12 -18.87 -6.48
C ALA A 154 21.61 -18.71 -6.24
N ILE A 155 20.84 -19.79 -6.32
CA ILE A 155 19.38 -19.75 -6.11
C ILE A 155 19.01 -19.40 -4.67
N ILE A 156 19.76 -19.88 -3.68
CA ILE A 156 19.54 -19.46 -2.29
C ILE A 156 19.73 -17.94 -2.14
N LEU A 157 20.79 -17.39 -2.74
CA LEU A 157 21.05 -15.95 -2.69
C LEU A 157 19.99 -15.14 -3.46
N TRP A 158 19.57 -15.61 -4.63
CA TRP A 158 18.45 -15.01 -5.37
C TRP A 158 17.15 -15.06 -4.57
N ARG A 159 16.89 -16.13 -3.83
CA ARG A 159 15.73 -16.22 -2.94
C ARG A 159 15.78 -15.13 -1.86
N HIS A 160 16.92 -14.91 -1.23
CA HIS A 160 17.08 -13.83 -0.26
C HIS A 160 16.84 -12.45 -0.89
N LEU A 161 17.46 -12.16 -2.03
CA LEU A 161 17.31 -10.88 -2.71
C LEU A 161 15.86 -10.61 -3.15
N VAL A 162 15.23 -11.57 -3.82
CA VAL A 162 13.86 -11.45 -4.33
C VAL A 162 12.84 -11.38 -3.19
N SER A 163 13.05 -12.15 -2.12
CA SER A 163 12.19 -12.09 -0.92
C SER A 163 12.31 -10.73 -0.24
N GLY A 164 13.53 -10.21 -0.10
CA GLY A 164 13.77 -8.86 0.40
C GLY A 164 13.01 -7.82 -0.42
N ILE A 165 13.17 -7.81 -1.75
CA ILE A 165 12.43 -6.92 -2.66
C ILE A 165 10.91 -7.00 -2.42
N CYS A 166 10.36 -8.22 -2.40
CA CYS A 166 8.92 -8.41 -2.20
C CYS A 166 8.46 -7.90 -0.82
N GLN A 167 9.27 -8.07 0.21
CA GLN A 167 8.95 -7.65 1.57
C GLN A 167 8.84 -6.13 1.68
N ARG A 168 9.76 -5.35 1.08
CA ARG A 168 9.71 -3.88 1.15
C ARG A 168 8.47 -3.35 0.43
N ILE A 169 8.14 -3.95 -0.72
CA ILE A 169 6.91 -3.64 -1.45
C ILE A 169 5.67 -3.95 -0.58
N LYS A 170 5.64 -5.09 0.11
CA LYS A 170 4.57 -5.47 1.05
C LYS A 170 4.48 -4.53 2.25
N CYS A 171 5.60 -4.14 2.87
CA CYS A 171 5.64 -3.20 3.99
C CYS A 171 5.03 -1.86 3.59
N THR A 172 5.37 -1.36 2.40
CA THR A 172 4.75 -0.14 1.87
C THR A 172 3.24 -0.27 1.71
N ILE A 173 2.76 -1.39 1.15
CA ILE A 173 1.31 -1.65 1.02
C ILE A 173 0.63 -1.65 2.40
N HIS A 174 1.26 -2.30 3.38
CA HIS A 174 0.77 -2.35 4.75
C HIS A 174 0.69 -0.96 5.39
N HIS A 175 1.75 -0.15 5.26
CA HIS A 175 1.77 1.23 5.76
C HIS A 175 0.68 2.09 5.13
N ILE A 176 0.45 1.98 3.82
CA ILE A 176 -0.65 2.69 3.14
C ILE A 176 -2.00 2.25 3.70
N ARG A 177 -2.20 0.94 3.90
CA ARG A 177 -3.44 0.41 4.46
C ARG A 177 -3.70 0.91 5.88
N LEU A 178 -2.67 0.90 6.74
CA LEU A 178 -2.77 1.43 8.09
C LEU A 178 -3.09 2.92 8.09
N ALA A 179 -2.43 3.72 7.24
CA ALA A 179 -2.69 5.15 7.12
C ALA A 179 -4.15 5.44 6.71
N LEU A 180 -4.70 4.67 5.77
CA LEU A 180 -6.10 4.80 5.34
C LEU A 180 -7.08 4.41 6.45
N ILE A 181 -6.77 3.36 7.23
CA ILE A 181 -7.59 2.95 8.38
C ILE A 181 -7.57 4.04 9.45
N ASN A 182 -6.40 4.55 9.81
CA ASN A 182 -6.26 5.60 10.82
C ASN A 182 -7.03 6.87 10.41
N SER A 183 -6.88 7.31 9.15
CA SER A 183 -7.65 8.45 8.62
C SER A 183 -9.17 8.24 8.69
N LYS A 184 -9.64 7.01 8.45
CA LYS A 184 -11.07 6.68 8.55
C LYS A 184 -11.54 6.66 10.01
N VAL A 185 -10.71 6.17 10.93
CA VAL A 185 -10.99 6.19 12.38
C VAL A 185 -11.04 7.63 12.90
N ASP A 186 -10.09 8.48 12.50
CA ASP A 186 -10.09 9.90 12.87
C ASP A 186 -11.35 10.62 12.38
N HIS A 187 -11.77 10.35 11.14
CA HIS A 187 -13.01 10.90 10.59
C HIS A 187 -14.25 10.41 11.37
N LEU A 188 -14.30 9.13 11.78
CA LEU A 188 -15.41 8.59 12.57
C LEU A 188 -15.44 9.23 13.97
N ASN A 189 -14.28 9.32 14.64
CA ASN A 189 -14.16 9.95 15.95
C ASN A 189 -14.58 11.42 15.92
N ASN A 190 -14.20 12.18 14.89
CA ASN A 190 -14.63 13.57 14.72
C ASN A 190 -16.14 13.67 14.51
N LYS A 191 -16.73 12.76 13.71
CA LYS A 191 -18.18 12.71 13.52
C LYS A 191 -18.92 12.39 14.82
N ASP A 192 -18.39 11.49 15.63
CA ASP A 192 -18.97 11.14 16.94
C ASP A 192 -18.84 12.30 17.93
N ALA A 193 -17.72 13.03 17.90
CA ALA A 193 -17.54 14.26 18.67
C ALA A 193 -18.54 15.36 18.23
N ASP A 194 -18.73 15.57 16.93
CA ASP A 194 -19.72 16.51 16.39
C ASP A 194 -21.14 16.13 16.80
N ASN A 195 -21.48 14.84 16.70
CA ASN A 195 -22.78 14.32 17.16
C ASN A 195 -22.99 14.52 18.66
N ALA A 196 -21.95 14.31 19.47
CA ALA A 196 -22.00 14.54 20.92
C ALA A 196 -22.19 16.03 21.25
N ILE A 197 -21.54 16.93 20.51
CA ILE A 197 -21.73 18.39 20.64
C ILE A 197 -23.17 18.79 20.27
N ILE A 198 -23.73 18.23 19.20
CA ILE A 198 -25.13 18.46 18.79
C ILE A 198 -26.09 17.96 19.88
N LEU A 199 -25.90 16.75 20.38
CA LEU A 199 -26.71 16.19 21.48
C LEU A 199 -26.60 17.02 22.75
N TRP A 200 -25.39 17.48 23.11
CA TRP A 200 -25.17 18.37 24.25
C TRP A 200 -25.89 19.71 24.06
N ARG A 201 -25.83 20.31 22.87
CA ARG A 201 -26.59 21.54 22.54
C ARG A 201 -28.10 21.34 22.69
N HIS A 202 -28.65 20.22 22.25
CA HIS A 202 -30.07 19.89 22.40
C HIS A 202 -30.47 19.60 23.87
N LEU A 203 -29.60 18.91 24.61
CA LEU A 203 -29.79 18.66 26.05
C LEU A 203 -29.74 19.97 26.85
N VAL A 204 -28.74 20.82 26.59
CA VAL A 204 -28.62 22.14 27.23
C VAL A 204 -29.77 23.07 26.81
N SER A 205 -30.20 23.07 25.54
CA SER A 205 -31.38 23.84 25.13
C SER A 205 -32.67 23.33 25.78
N GLY A 206 -32.82 22.01 25.93
CA GLY A 206 -33.98 21.40 26.60
C GLY A 206 -33.98 21.61 28.12
N ILE A 207 -32.81 21.57 28.76
CA ILE A 207 -32.63 21.89 30.19
C ILE A 207 -32.86 23.39 30.43
N CYS A 208 -32.32 24.26 29.58
CA CYS A 208 -32.58 25.71 29.64
C CYS A 208 -34.06 26.04 29.42
N GLN A 209 -34.76 25.36 28.49
CA GLN A 209 -36.19 25.53 28.30
C GLN A 209 -37.00 25.05 29.52
N ARG A 210 -36.63 23.94 30.16
CA ARG A 210 -37.29 23.46 31.38
C ARG A 210 -37.01 24.35 32.60
N ILE A 211 -35.80 24.89 32.74
CA ILE A 211 -35.45 25.84 33.82
C ILE A 211 -36.14 27.20 33.59
N MET A 212 -36.20 27.70 32.35
CA MET A 212 -36.99 28.90 32.03
C MET A 212 -38.48 28.68 32.27
N MET A 213 -39.03 27.50 31.94
CA MET A 213 -40.45 27.21 32.17
C MET A 213 -40.79 27.06 33.66
N MET A 214 -39.89 26.51 34.48
CA MET A 214 -40.08 26.49 35.94
C MET A 214 -39.95 27.87 36.59
N GLN A 215 -39.06 28.74 36.09
CA GLN A 215 -38.99 30.14 36.54
C GLN A 215 -40.21 30.97 36.12
N ILE A 216 -40.78 30.72 34.94
CA ILE A 216 -42.02 31.37 34.46
C ILE A 216 -43.25 30.89 35.27
N ILE A 217 -43.34 29.60 35.62
CA ILE A 217 -44.44 29.08 36.45
C ILE A 217 -44.36 29.60 37.88
N GLN A 218 -43.15 29.72 38.45
CA GLN A 218 -42.96 30.24 39.81
C GLN A 218 -43.22 31.75 39.91
N SER A 219 -42.88 32.53 38.86
CA SER A 219 -43.20 33.96 38.80
C SER A 219 -44.68 34.26 38.51
N TYR A 220 -45.41 33.36 37.83
CA TYR A 220 -46.87 33.43 37.70
C TYR A 220 -47.60 33.18 39.02
N GLN A 221 -47.04 32.39 39.93
CA GLN A 221 -47.64 32.07 41.23
C GLN A 221 -47.33 33.11 42.33
N THR A 222 -46.24 33.87 42.21
CA THR A 222 -45.83 34.86 43.23
C THR A 222 -46.06 36.32 42.85
N GLY A 223 -46.57 36.61 41.65
CA GLY A 223 -46.99 37.96 41.25
C GLY A 223 -45.86 38.99 41.09
N THR A 224 -44.63 38.55 40.88
CA THR A 224 -43.47 39.44 40.71
C THR A 224 -42.79 39.19 39.37
N LEU A 225 -43.00 40.10 38.41
CA LEU A 225 -42.21 40.20 37.19
C LEU A 225 -40.90 40.97 37.46
N PRO A 226 -39.71 40.41 37.19
CA PRO A 226 -38.50 41.20 37.11
C PRO A 226 -38.31 41.75 35.70
N ALA A 227 -38.07 43.05 35.62
CA ALA A 227 -37.56 43.71 34.42
C ALA A 227 -36.20 43.12 34.04
N LEU A 228 -36.12 42.41 32.90
CA LEU A 228 -34.85 42.07 32.29
C LEU A 228 -34.48 43.14 31.27
N TYR A 229 -33.52 43.94 31.73
CA TYR A 229 -32.62 44.83 31.02
C TYR A 229 -32.53 44.66 29.50
N GLY A 230 -32.65 45.79 28.81
CA GLY A 230 -32.47 45.92 27.37
C GLY A 230 -31.04 45.66 26.91
N ARG A 231 -30.96 44.99 25.77
CA ARG A 231 -30.11 45.34 24.63
C ARG A 231 -30.86 44.92 23.37
N GLU A 232 -31.12 45.89 22.50
CA GLU A 232 -31.79 45.67 21.22
C GLU A 232 -30.89 44.84 20.29
N TRP A 233 -31.45 43.78 19.73
CA TRP A 233 -30.94 43.13 18.53
C TRP A 233 -31.84 43.56 17.37
N SER A 234 -31.32 44.34 16.44
CA SER A 234 -32.01 44.59 15.17
C SER A 234 -31.62 43.51 14.17
N ILE A 235 -32.59 42.66 13.82
CA ILE A 235 -32.46 41.69 12.73
C ILE A 235 -33.06 42.36 11.48
N SER A 236 -32.24 42.64 10.47
CA SER A 236 -32.75 42.97 9.13
C SER A 236 -32.56 41.79 8.19
N LYS A 237 -33.65 41.40 7.51
CA LYS A 237 -33.68 40.31 6.52
C LYS A 237 -33.20 40.85 5.17
N SER A 238 -32.21 40.23 4.54
CA SER A 238 -31.98 40.38 3.09
C SER A 238 -32.38 39.09 2.38
N ALA A 239 -32.84 39.20 1.14
CA ALA A 239 -33.60 38.17 0.42
C ALA A 239 -32.79 36.97 -0.10
N SER A 240 -31.62 36.67 0.47
CA SER A 240 -30.82 35.50 0.11
C SER A 240 -30.26 34.85 1.37
N ASP A 241 -30.90 33.75 1.78
CA ASP A 241 -30.68 33.00 3.02
C ASP A 241 -29.21 32.62 3.28
N ASN A 242 -28.47 33.44 4.03
CA ASN A 242 -27.25 33.07 4.75
C ASN A 242 -27.04 34.01 5.95
N TYR A 243 -26.93 33.45 7.16
CA TYR A 243 -26.58 34.20 8.37
C TYR A 243 -25.05 34.31 8.48
N TRP A 244 -24.52 35.53 8.59
CA TRP A 244 -23.14 35.78 9.02
C TRP A 244 -23.14 36.50 10.37
N VAL A 245 -22.34 36.03 11.32
CA VAL A 245 -22.07 36.73 12.58
C VAL A 245 -20.70 37.38 12.44
N HIS A 246 -20.64 38.70 12.40
CA HIS A 246 -19.40 39.43 12.61
C HIS A 246 -19.21 39.72 14.10
N LEU A 247 -18.02 39.45 14.61
CA LEU A 247 -17.53 40.04 15.85
C LEU A 247 -16.84 41.35 15.46
N GLU A 248 -17.36 42.49 15.89
CA GLU A 248 -16.52 43.70 15.99
C GLU A 248 -15.72 43.60 17.30
N ILE A 249 -14.41 43.85 17.22
CA ILE A 249 -13.52 43.96 18.39
C ILE A 249 -13.80 45.29 19.08
#